data_AF-A0A1X0AN75-F1
#
_entry.id   AF-A0A1X0AN75-F1
#
_cell.length_a   1.000
_cell.length_b   1.000
_cell.length_c   1.000
_cell.angle_alpha   90.00
_cell.angle_beta   90.00
_cell.angle_gamma   90.00
#
_symmetry.space_group_name_H-M   'P 1'
#
loop_
_entity.id
_entity.type
_entity.pdbx_description
1 polymer ?
#
loop_
_entity_poly.entity_id
_entity_poly.type
_entity_poly.pdbx_seq_one_letter_code
_entity_poly.pdbx_strand_id
1 'polypeptide(L)'
;MTPANPAWAADACAASGKPVADGTYTETSGFGPRGNSMHQGIDLAGSVGTNIFAAMDGTVSAAGPASGFGQWIVIDSQTRTGLVSTVYGHMFPDGVLVRQGQSVREGEHIANIGNNGQSTGPHLHFEYWEGGRLTHGHAIDPSFILNSPPPPTNPSTGQQASAAANCQTGVVLKPGLVPPVFVPWIVKAGAMCEGIKAPILAAQLEAENGFRYGPSAPVSSTGAQGPAQFMPATWQTWGKDYDNSGPPPDVNSIPDAVMSQGALMCENYRECAAGIANGSIAGDPVALALASYNAGFGAVQRAGGMPSGGDYTTQTQPYVAKIMQRAKAFEGTPGLGGLPAQTVSISGGPTTTVDAATQFKGKKWVWGGGSVDGPTNDGFDSSGLTYYAVAHGSGGKQVLPRTADEQWSVGNEIPLTQVQPGDLVFSGWDQHGRPSHVGIAIGNGQMIHADPARGVVVADFYPESKARRLS
;
A
#
# COMPACT_ATOMS: atom_id res chain seq x y z
N MET A 1 41.53 9.13 14.49
CA MET A 1 40.28 8.96 15.26
C MET A 1 39.28 9.94 14.69
N THR A 2 38.40 9.47 13.81
CA THR A 2 37.28 10.27 13.30
C THR A 2 36.25 10.39 14.43
N PRO A 3 35.73 11.60 14.71
CA PRO A 3 34.73 11.78 15.77
C PRO A 3 33.47 10.98 15.42
N ALA A 4 32.85 10.35 16.42
CA ALA A 4 31.57 9.68 16.26
C ALA A 4 30.53 10.67 15.73
N ASN A 5 29.70 10.21 14.78
CA ASN A 5 28.66 11.05 14.18
C ASN A 5 27.70 11.57 15.27
N PRO A 6 27.30 12.84 15.20
CA PRO A 6 26.43 13.44 16.21
C PRO A 6 25.03 12.81 16.18
N ALA A 7 24.42 12.65 17.36
CA ALA A 7 23.14 11.95 17.57
C ALA A 7 21.98 12.44 16.67
N TRP A 8 22.00 13.71 16.23
CA TRP A 8 20.98 14.26 15.33
C TRP A 8 20.95 13.62 13.93
N ALA A 9 22.05 13.02 13.47
CA ALA A 9 22.10 12.30 12.20
C ALA A 9 21.39 10.94 12.28
N ALA A 10 21.31 10.34 13.47
CA ALA A 10 20.50 9.14 13.70
C ALA A 10 19.01 9.49 13.66
N ASP A 11 18.61 10.64 14.21
CA ASP A 11 17.20 11.09 14.24
C ASP A 11 16.66 11.46 12.84
N ALA A 12 17.48 12.05 11.96
CA ALA A 12 17.06 12.40 10.60
C ALA A 12 16.83 11.17 9.69
N CYS A 13 17.60 10.10 9.92
CA CYS A 13 17.48 8.85 9.17
C CYS A 13 16.37 7.98 9.73
N ALA A 14 16.18 8.04 11.05
CA ALA A 14 15.06 7.37 11.70
C ALA A 14 13.71 7.84 11.17
N ALA A 15 13.63 9.11 10.78
CA ALA A 15 12.40 9.72 10.32
C ALA A 15 12.13 9.51 8.80
N SER A 16 13.07 8.94 8.03
CA SER A 16 13.00 8.84 6.56
C SER A 16 12.92 7.42 5.97
N GLY A 17 12.82 6.39 6.81
CA GLY A 17 12.68 4.99 6.37
C GLY A 17 13.91 4.38 5.70
N LYS A 18 15.04 5.10 5.67
CA LYS A 18 16.28 4.64 5.04
C LYS A 18 17.08 3.74 5.98
N PRO A 19 17.70 2.65 5.47
CA PRO A 19 18.48 1.73 6.29
C PRO A 19 19.85 2.29 6.69
N VAL A 20 20.36 3.32 5.99
CA VAL A 20 21.64 4.00 6.28
C VAL A 20 21.49 5.49 6.01
N ALA A 21 22.22 6.31 6.78
CA ALA A 21 22.14 7.75 6.69
C ALA A 21 22.70 8.33 5.38
N ASP A 22 21.98 9.27 4.77
CA ASP A 22 22.46 10.00 3.58
C ASP A 22 23.84 10.62 3.84
N GLY A 23 24.74 10.52 2.86
CA GLY A 23 26.11 11.01 2.97
C GLY A 23 27.06 10.13 3.81
N THR A 24 26.57 9.04 4.40
CA THR A 24 27.43 8.06 5.12
C THR A 24 27.69 6.78 4.33
N TYR A 25 27.09 6.66 3.14
CA TYR A 25 27.27 5.54 2.25
C TYR A 25 27.38 5.99 0.78
N THR A 26 27.89 5.09 -0.05
CA THR A 26 27.79 5.13 -1.51
C THR A 26 27.18 3.83 -1.98
N GLU A 27 26.18 3.88 -2.87
CA GLU A 27 25.69 2.66 -3.51
C GLU A 27 26.76 2.14 -4.47
N THR A 28 27.26 0.94 -4.19
CA THR A 28 28.35 0.30 -4.96
C THR A 28 27.87 -0.86 -5.82
N SER A 29 26.67 -1.37 -5.56
CA SER A 29 26.06 -2.41 -6.37
C SER A 29 24.54 -2.42 -6.23
N GLY A 30 23.86 -2.56 -7.37
CA GLY A 30 22.39 -2.58 -7.45
C GLY A 30 21.80 -3.99 -7.44
N PHE A 31 20.47 -4.06 -7.33
CA PHE A 31 19.69 -5.29 -7.49
C PHE A 31 19.76 -5.81 -8.94
N GLY A 32 19.86 -7.12 -9.11
CA GLY A 32 19.75 -7.73 -10.44
C GLY A 32 20.73 -8.85 -10.78
N PRO A 33 20.68 -9.37 -12.02
CA PRO A 33 21.50 -10.49 -12.45
C PRO A 33 23.00 -10.17 -12.45
N ARG A 34 23.80 -11.07 -11.88
CA ARG A 34 25.27 -11.09 -11.91
C ARG A 34 25.74 -12.39 -12.57
N GLY A 35 25.81 -12.38 -13.91
CA GLY A 35 26.17 -13.57 -14.69
C GLY A 35 25.17 -14.71 -14.45
N ASN A 36 25.64 -15.81 -13.86
CA ASN A 36 24.80 -16.98 -13.51
C ASN A 36 24.17 -16.90 -12.10
N SER A 37 24.29 -15.75 -11.41
CA SER A 37 23.75 -15.54 -10.07
C SER A 37 22.83 -14.31 -10.04
N MET A 38 21.97 -14.20 -9.03
CA MET A 38 21.08 -13.06 -8.81
C MET A 38 21.49 -12.32 -7.54
N HIS A 39 21.69 -11.01 -7.62
CA HIS A 39 21.89 -10.15 -6.47
C HIS A 39 20.52 -9.66 -5.97
N GLN A 40 20.09 -10.17 -4.80
CA GLN A 40 18.73 -9.99 -4.27
C GLN A 40 18.54 -8.69 -3.47
N GLY A 41 19.52 -7.79 -3.52
CA GLY A 41 19.51 -6.55 -2.76
C GLY A 41 20.40 -5.48 -3.39
N ILE A 42 20.78 -4.50 -2.58
CA ILE A 42 21.72 -3.43 -2.93
C ILE A 42 22.86 -3.37 -1.90
N ASP A 43 24.03 -2.94 -2.35
CA ASP A 43 25.24 -2.85 -1.53
C ASP A 43 25.60 -1.39 -1.27
N LEU A 44 25.41 -0.96 -0.01
CA LEU A 44 25.65 0.40 0.47
C LEU A 44 26.98 0.46 1.20
N ALA A 45 28.05 0.80 0.46
CA ALA A 45 29.40 0.87 1.01
C ALA A 45 29.51 2.05 1.98
N GLY A 46 29.99 1.77 3.19
CA GLY A 46 30.13 2.74 4.27
C GLY A 46 31.24 2.33 5.21
N SER A 47 31.65 3.24 6.10
CA SER A 47 32.67 2.89 7.10
C SER A 47 32.17 1.81 8.06
N VAL A 48 33.05 0.92 8.51
CA VAL A 48 32.74 0.00 9.62
C VAL A 48 32.26 0.81 10.81
N GLY A 49 31.19 0.37 11.46
CA GLY A 49 30.58 1.04 12.61
C GLY A 49 29.49 2.06 12.25
N THR A 50 29.31 2.43 10.97
CA THR A 50 28.19 3.29 10.55
C THR A 50 26.86 2.64 10.98
N ASN A 51 25.94 3.44 11.54
CA ASN A 51 24.67 2.93 12.05
C ASN A 51 23.77 2.41 10.92
N ILE A 52 23.09 1.29 11.18
CA ILE A 52 22.05 0.69 10.34
C ILE A 52 20.72 0.83 11.07
N PHE A 53 19.70 1.33 10.37
CA PHE A 53 18.37 1.55 10.91
C PHE A 53 17.36 0.57 10.31
N ALA A 54 16.30 0.24 11.06
CA ALA A 54 15.17 -0.49 10.52
C ALA A 54 14.46 0.38 9.47
N ALA A 55 14.34 -0.11 8.24
CA ALA A 55 13.65 0.61 7.16
C ALA A 55 12.12 0.60 7.31
N MET A 56 11.57 -0.26 8.17
CA MET A 56 10.13 -0.40 8.42
C MET A 56 9.86 -0.84 9.86
N ASP A 57 8.67 -0.49 10.36
CA ASP A 57 8.11 -1.10 11.57
C ASP A 57 7.93 -2.61 11.38
N GLY A 58 8.38 -3.41 12.34
CA GLY A 58 8.21 -4.85 12.22
C GLY A 58 8.69 -5.66 13.42
N THR A 59 8.72 -6.98 13.25
CA THR A 59 9.28 -7.92 14.21
C THR A 59 10.49 -8.60 13.61
N VAL A 60 11.59 -8.66 14.37
CA VAL A 60 12.81 -9.34 13.96
C VAL A 60 12.54 -10.84 13.85
N SER A 61 12.41 -11.35 12.63
CA SER A 61 12.12 -12.77 12.36
C SER A 61 13.38 -13.63 12.40
N ALA A 62 14.55 -13.04 12.15
CA ALA A 62 15.85 -13.64 12.42
C ALA A 62 16.90 -12.56 12.75
N ALA A 63 17.83 -12.88 13.66
CA ALA A 63 19.03 -12.10 13.91
C ALA A 63 20.15 -13.05 14.34
N GLY A 64 21.27 -13.07 13.62
CA GLY A 64 22.38 -13.99 13.91
C GLY A 64 23.15 -14.47 12.68
N PRO A 65 23.95 -15.55 12.81
CA PRO A 65 24.78 -16.03 11.72
C PRO A 65 23.94 -16.56 10.54
N ALA A 66 24.31 -16.18 9.32
CA ALA A 66 23.70 -16.67 8.09
C ALA A 66 24.73 -16.90 6.98
N SER A 67 24.58 -18.02 6.26
CA SER A 67 25.47 -18.37 5.14
C SER A 67 25.44 -17.30 4.06
N GLY A 68 26.62 -16.83 3.61
CA GLY A 68 26.75 -15.72 2.67
C GLY A 68 26.79 -14.34 3.35
N PHE A 69 25.93 -14.10 4.34
CA PHE A 69 25.76 -12.78 4.98
C PHE A 69 26.73 -12.53 6.15
N GLY A 70 27.35 -13.57 6.70
CA GLY A 70 28.09 -13.44 7.96
C GLY A 70 27.10 -13.35 9.11
N GLN A 71 26.73 -12.12 9.53
CA GLN A 71 25.55 -11.88 10.36
C GLN A 71 24.48 -11.21 9.53
N TRP A 72 23.22 -11.53 9.83
CA TRP A 72 22.08 -10.84 9.25
C TRP A 72 21.03 -10.48 10.28
N ILE A 73 20.13 -9.59 9.87
CA ILE A 73 18.85 -9.32 10.52
C ILE A 73 17.78 -9.43 9.43
N VAL A 74 16.67 -10.08 9.74
CA VAL A 74 15.45 -10.09 8.94
C VAL A 74 14.35 -9.47 9.80
N ILE A 75 13.69 -8.43 9.29
CA ILE A 75 12.55 -7.80 9.94
C ILE A 75 11.33 -8.06 9.08
N ASP A 76 10.37 -8.78 9.65
CA ASP A 76 9.07 -9.04 9.05
C ASP A 76 8.12 -7.90 9.42
N SER A 77 7.60 -7.24 8.39
CA SER A 77 6.72 -6.09 8.50
C SER A 77 5.38 -6.46 7.87
N GLN A 78 4.30 -6.37 8.66
CA GLN A 78 2.97 -6.57 8.13
C GLN A 78 2.52 -5.27 7.45
N THR A 79 2.49 -5.27 6.13
CA THR A 79 1.97 -4.14 5.36
C THR A 79 0.53 -4.39 4.94
N ARG A 80 -0.13 -3.37 4.39
CA ARG A 80 -1.49 -3.52 3.85
C ARG A 80 -1.55 -4.36 2.58
N THR A 81 -0.42 -4.61 1.92
CA THR A 81 -0.29 -5.45 0.71
C THR A 81 0.19 -6.87 1.02
N GLY A 82 0.42 -7.18 2.30
CA GLY A 82 0.88 -8.49 2.74
C GLY A 82 2.13 -8.41 3.60
N LEU A 83 2.63 -9.57 3.98
CA LEU A 83 3.89 -9.70 4.69
C LEU A 83 5.02 -9.22 3.77
N VAL A 84 5.91 -8.38 4.28
CA VAL A 84 7.17 -8.06 3.61
C VAL A 84 8.32 -8.25 4.59
N SER A 85 9.52 -8.54 4.11
CA SER A 85 10.72 -8.58 4.94
C SER A 85 11.76 -7.61 4.43
N THR A 86 12.42 -6.90 5.34
CA THR A 86 13.68 -6.21 5.07
C THR A 86 14.84 -7.02 5.62
N VAL A 87 15.92 -7.13 4.86
CA VAL A 87 17.09 -7.94 5.21
C VAL A 87 18.32 -7.04 5.28
N TYR A 88 19.13 -7.22 6.31
CA TYR A 88 20.33 -6.45 6.58
C TYR A 88 21.48 -7.43 6.76
N GLY A 89 22.56 -7.26 5.99
CA GLY A 89 23.68 -8.21 5.93
C GLY A 89 25.05 -7.61 6.21
N HIS A 90 26.02 -8.49 6.43
CA HIS A 90 27.46 -8.22 6.56
C HIS A 90 27.91 -7.54 7.86
N MET A 91 27.04 -7.45 8.87
CA MET A 91 27.42 -6.96 10.20
C MET A 91 28.41 -7.89 10.90
N PHE A 92 29.23 -7.33 11.80
CA PHE A 92 29.98 -8.13 12.76
C PHE A 92 29.06 -8.62 13.90
N PRO A 93 29.41 -9.71 14.61
CA PRO A 93 28.59 -10.23 15.70
C PRO A 93 28.27 -9.21 16.80
N ASP A 94 29.22 -8.34 17.13
CA ASP A 94 29.09 -7.25 18.11
C ASP A 94 28.36 -6.01 17.58
N GLY A 95 28.15 -5.94 16.26
CA GLY A 95 27.41 -4.89 15.59
C GLY A 95 25.91 -5.18 15.41
N VAL A 96 25.40 -6.32 15.89
CA VAL A 96 23.96 -6.65 15.87
C VAL A 96 23.34 -6.26 17.21
N LEU A 97 22.41 -5.29 17.21
CA LEU A 97 21.87 -4.68 18.44
C LEU A 97 20.48 -5.20 18.82
N VAL A 98 19.89 -6.03 17.96
CA VAL A 98 18.55 -6.62 18.13
C VAL A 98 18.59 -8.14 18.14
N ARG A 99 17.52 -8.75 18.62
CA ARG A 99 17.38 -10.22 18.70
C ARG A 99 16.07 -10.70 18.08
N GLN A 100 16.03 -11.96 17.68
CA GLN A 100 14.82 -12.59 17.16
C GLN A 100 13.64 -12.43 18.13
N GLY A 101 12.46 -12.08 17.58
CA GLY A 101 11.23 -11.80 18.31
C GLY A 101 11.11 -10.37 18.83
N GLN A 102 12.14 -9.54 18.71
CA GLN A 102 12.08 -8.12 19.10
C GLN A 102 11.23 -7.33 18.11
N SER A 103 10.27 -6.55 18.62
CA SER A 103 9.59 -5.53 17.82
C SER A 103 10.50 -4.31 17.68
N VAL A 104 10.59 -3.78 16.47
CA VAL A 104 11.40 -2.61 16.13
C VAL A 104 10.54 -1.61 15.37
N ARG A 105 10.86 -0.33 15.50
CA ARG A 105 10.22 0.74 14.74
C ARG A 105 11.05 1.13 13.54
N GLU A 106 10.40 1.63 12.50
CA GLU A 106 11.05 2.35 11.42
C GLU A 106 11.97 3.41 12.02
N GLY A 107 13.20 3.39 11.56
CA GLY A 107 14.25 4.25 12.02
C GLY A 107 14.98 3.85 13.30
N GLU A 108 14.57 2.77 13.94
CA GLU A 108 15.28 2.26 15.13
C GLU A 108 16.69 1.80 14.75
N HIS A 109 17.69 2.16 15.56
CA HIS A 109 19.08 1.74 15.35
C HIS A 109 19.21 0.25 15.70
N ILE A 110 19.34 -0.59 14.68
CA ILE A 110 19.29 -2.06 14.83
C ILE A 110 20.66 -2.74 14.70
N ALA A 111 21.62 -2.11 14.02
CA ALA A 111 22.93 -2.67 13.81
C ALA A 111 23.99 -1.64 13.38
N ASN A 112 25.21 -2.10 13.09
CA ASN A 112 26.29 -1.31 12.52
C ASN A 112 26.90 -1.99 11.30
N ILE A 113 27.27 -1.22 10.27
CA ILE A 113 27.98 -1.70 9.08
C ILE A 113 29.22 -2.47 9.50
N GLY A 114 29.35 -3.68 8.99
CA GLY A 114 30.50 -4.56 9.21
C GLY A 114 31.22 -4.88 7.91
N ASN A 115 32.02 -5.94 7.96
CA ASN A 115 32.65 -6.54 6.80
C ASN A 115 32.81 -8.05 7.05
N ASN A 116 31.69 -8.76 7.13
CA ASN A 116 31.64 -10.16 7.56
C ASN A 116 30.95 -11.05 6.50
N GLY A 117 31.19 -12.36 6.53
CA GLY A 117 30.64 -13.28 5.52
C GLY A 117 31.32 -13.12 4.15
N GLN A 118 30.56 -13.25 3.07
CA GLN A 118 31.06 -13.12 1.69
C GLN A 118 31.11 -11.65 1.24
N SER A 119 31.80 -10.82 2.02
CA SER A 119 31.98 -9.39 1.76
C SER A 119 33.41 -9.10 1.34
N THR A 120 33.62 -8.29 0.30
CA THR A 120 34.95 -7.88 -0.19
C THR A 120 35.41 -6.52 0.35
N GLY A 121 34.52 -5.79 1.04
CA GLY A 121 34.81 -4.52 1.70
C GLY A 121 33.62 -4.04 2.55
N PRO A 122 33.81 -3.09 3.48
CA PRO A 122 32.74 -2.65 4.38
C PRO A 122 31.51 -2.09 3.67
N HIS A 123 30.35 -2.72 3.87
CA HIS A 123 29.06 -2.27 3.34
C HIS A 123 27.88 -2.87 4.11
N LEU A 124 26.71 -2.26 3.98
CA LEU A 124 25.43 -2.91 4.25
C LEU A 124 24.94 -3.57 2.96
N HIS A 125 24.65 -4.86 3.02
CA HIS A 125 23.79 -5.50 2.01
C HIS A 125 22.34 -5.42 2.47
N PHE A 126 21.48 -4.79 1.68
CA PHE A 126 20.09 -4.52 2.01
C PHE A 126 19.14 -5.15 0.99
N GLU A 127 18.18 -5.95 1.44
CA GLU A 127 17.16 -6.56 0.57
C GLU A 127 15.75 -6.17 1.02
N TYR A 128 14.81 -6.20 0.08
CA TYR A 128 13.37 -6.11 0.36
C TYR A 128 12.64 -7.27 -0.32
N TRP A 129 11.78 -7.95 0.43
CA TRP A 129 11.08 -9.16 -0.01
C TRP A 129 9.58 -9.03 0.19
N GLU A 130 8.80 -9.20 -0.86
CA GLU A 130 7.35 -9.37 -0.77
C GLU A 130 7.00 -10.82 -0.44
N GLY A 131 6.03 -11.05 0.43
CA GLY A 131 5.67 -12.39 0.91
C GLY A 131 6.62 -12.97 1.94
N GLY A 132 7.66 -12.23 2.34
CA GLY A 132 8.59 -12.52 3.43
C GLY A 132 9.83 -13.36 3.03
N ARG A 133 10.99 -13.03 3.58
CA ARG A 133 12.29 -13.63 3.22
C ARG A 133 12.41 -15.09 3.61
N LEU A 134 11.89 -15.44 4.80
CA LEU A 134 11.95 -16.79 5.38
C LEU A 134 10.78 -17.68 4.95
N THR A 135 9.78 -17.08 4.31
CA THR A 135 8.56 -17.70 3.80
C THR A 135 8.61 -17.92 2.28
N HIS A 136 9.80 -17.79 1.67
CA HIS A 136 10.03 -17.96 0.22
C HIS A 136 9.30 -16.93 -0.64
N GLY A 137 9.23 -15.69 -0.15
CA GLY A 137 8.77 -14.54 -0.91
C GLY A 137 9.64 -14.20 -2.12
N HIS A 138 9.36 -13.07 -2.76
CA HIS A 138 10.07 -12.57 -3.92
C HIS A 138 10.85 -11.31 -3.57
N ALA A 139 12.16 -11.30 -3.84
CA ALA A 139 12.98 -10.11 -3.69
C ALA A 139 12.64 -9.10 -4.79
N ILE A 140 12.42 -7.85 -4.43
CA ILE A 140 12.28 -6.75 -5.39
C ILE A 140 13.37 -5.73 -5.13
N ASP A 141 13.71 -4.93 -6.14
CA ASP A 141 14.74 -3.90 -6.02
C ASP A 141 14.40 -2.93 -4.87
N PRO A 142 15.20 -2.88 -3.79
CA PRO A 142 14.93 -2.02 -2.63
C PRO A 142 15.31 -0.56 -2.84
N SER A 143 15.80 -0.16 -4.01
CA SER A 143 16.20 1.24 -4.32
C SER A 143 15.07 2.26 -4.11
N PHE A 144 13.80 1.84 -4.16
CA PHE A 144 12.66 2.71 -3.85
C PHE A 144 12.67 3.22 -2.40
N ILE A 145 13.32 2.53 -1.47
CA ILE A 145 13.46 2.95 -0.08
C ILE A 145 14.48 4.08 0.04
N LEU A 146 15.57 4.02 -0.72
CA LEU A 146 16.65 5.02 -0.68
C LEU A 146 16.27 6.36 -1.32
N ASN A 147 15.33 6.35 -2.25
CA ASN A 147 14.87 7.54 -2.96
C ASN A 147 13.70 8.26 -2.27
N SER A 148 13.35 7.84 -1.06
CA SER A 148 12.33 8.52 -0.23
C SER A 148 12.89 9.86 0.32
N PRO A 149 12.19 10.99 0.17
CA PRO A 149 12.66 12.26 0.70
C PRO A 149 12.69 12.25 2.23
N PRO A 150 13.69 12.87 2.89
CA PRO A 150 13.70 12.99 4.34
C PRO A 150 12.52 13.86 4.81
N PRO A 151 11.94 13.58 6.00
CA PRO A 151 10.93 14.47 6.55
C PRO A 151 11.56 15.83 6.87
N PRO A 152 10.78 16.92 6.81
CA PRO A 152 11.31 18.26 6.99
C PRO A 152 11.90 18.42 8.39
N THR A 153 13.20 18.74 8.46
CA THR A 153 13.83 19.24 9.68
C THR A 153 13.53 20.73 9.79
N ASN A 154 12.92 21.15 10.90
CA ASN A 154 12.72 22.57 11.22
C ASN A 154 13.94 23.11 11.98
N PRO A 155 14.72 24.05 11.44
CA PRO A 155 15.69 24.79 12.22
C PRO A 155 15.06 26.13 12.63
N SER A 156 14.52 26.23 13.84
CA SER A 156 14.64 27.47 14.65
C SER A 156 13.96 27.37 16.02
N THR A 157 14.74 27.83 17.01
CA THR A 157 14.38 28.32 18.34
C THR A 157 13.93 27.31 19.40
N GLY A 158 14.77 27.22 20.45
CA GLY A 158 14.57 26.33 21.58
C GLY A 158 13.59 26.86 22.62
N GLN A 159 12.84 25.93 23.20
CA GLN A 159 12.63 25.79 24.64
C GLN A 159 12.03 24.40 24.90
N GLN A 160 12.70 23.63 25.76
CA GLN A 160 12.23 22.35 26.27
C GLN A 160 10.94 22.54 27.09
N ALA A 161 9.85 21.86 26.70
CA ALA A 161 8.92 21.23 27.64
C ALA A 161 7.96 20.27 26.90
N SER A 162 7.98 19.00 27.31
CA SER A 162 7.06 17.89 27.00
C SER A 162 6.93 17.43 25.55
N ALA A 163 7.97 16.75 25.05
CA ALA A 163 7.85 15.76 23.98
C ALA A 163 7.16 14.48 24.51
N ALA A 164 5.82 14.48 24.46
CA ALA A 164 5.00 13.26 24.54
C ALA A 164 3.72 13.35 23.67
N ALA A 165 3.58 14.40 22.88
CA ALA A 165 2.51 14.56 21.91
C ALA A 165 3.12 15.15 20.63
N ASN A 166 2.80 14.56 19.48
CA ASN A 166 3.17 14.97 18.12
C ASN A 166 4.31 14.17 17.45
N CYS A 167 4.17 12.85 17.40
CA CYS A 167 4.51 12.09 16.19
C CYS A 167 3.20 11.72 15.48
N GLN A 168 2.68 12.64 14.66
CA GLN A 168 1.57 12.40 13.74
C GLN A 168 2.00 12.87 12.35
N THR A 169 2.64 11.97 11.59
CA THR A 169 2.88 12.16 10.16
C THR A 169 2.41 10.91 9.42
N GLY A 170 1.36 11.06 8.63
CA GLY A 170 0.81 10.01 7.78
C GLY A 170 -0.69 10.17 7.69
N VAL A 171 -1.16 10.98 6.74
CA VAL A 171 -2.59 11.05 6.41
C VAL A 171 -3.05 9.64 6.03
N VAL A 172 -3.86 9.03 6.89
CA VAL A 172 -4.43 7.70 6.66
C VAL A 172 -5.55 7.87 5.65
N LEU A 173 -5.53 7.14 4.54
CA LEU A 173 -6.72 7.05 3.68
C LEU A 173 -7.80 6.27 4.42
N LYS A 174 -9.03 6.78 4.46
CA LYS A 174 -10.15 6.09 5.09
C LYS A 174 -10.33 4.70 4.45
N PRO A 175 -10.28 3.61 5.23
CA PRO A 175 -10.45 2.26 4.71
C PRO A 175 -11.79 2.10 3.97
N GLY A 176 -11.79 1.30 2.90
CA GLY A 176 -13.00 0.93 2.16
C GLY A 176 -13.47 1.93 1.09
N LEU A 177 -12.90 3.13 1.02
CA LEU A 177 -13.26 4.11 -0.02
C LEU A 177 -12.34 4.07 -1.25
N VAL A 178 -11.10 3.61 -1.08
CA VAL A 178 -10.13 3.47 -2.16
C VAL A 178 -9.93 1.98 -2.45
N PRO A 179 -9.94 1.54 -3.73
CA PRO A 179 -9.63 0.15 -4.04
C PRO A 179 -8.22 -0.20 -3.55
N PRO A 180 -8.01 -1.33 -2.85
CA PRO A 180 -6.76 -1.62 -2.17
C PRO A 180 -5.50 -1.53 -3.04
N VAL A 181 -5.60 -1.92 -4.32
CA VAL A 181 -4.50 -1.87 -5.30
C VAL A 181 -4.00 -0.45 -5.59
N PHE A 182 -4.81 0.59 -5.36
CA PHE A 182 -4.41 1.99 -5.53
C PHE A 182 -3.76 2.59 -4.28
N VAL A 183 -4.07 2.06 -3.09
CA VAL A 183 -3.70 2.67 -1.81
C VAL A 183 -2.19 2.90 -1.66
N PRO A 184 -1.30 1.93 -1.97
CA PRO A 184 0.14 2.15 -1.83
C PRO A 184 0.64 3.29 -2.72
N TRP A 185 0.17 3.34 -3.96
CA TRP A 185 0.58 4.33 -4.93
C TRP A 185 0.03 5.72 -4.63
N ILE A 186 -1.21 5.83 -4.13
CA ILE A 186 -1.80 7.11 -3.71
C ILE A 186 -1.09 7.65 -2.47
N VAL A 187 -0.75 6.78 -1.51
CA VAL A 187 0.01 7.19 -0.32
C VAL A 187 1.41 7.65 -0.71
N LYS A 188 2.09 6.90 -1.59
CA LYS A 188 3.43 7.23 -2.12
C LYS A 188 3.41 8.56 -2.90
N ALA A 189 2.42 8.76 -3.77
CA ALA A 189 2.23 9.99 -4.52
C ALA A 189 1.87 11.19 -3.62
N GLY A 190 1.02 10.99 -2.60
CA GLY A 190 0.61 12.02 -1.65
C GLY A 190 1.69 12.45 -0.65
N ALA A 191 2.82 11.73 -0.63
CA ALA A 191 4.00 12.08 0.14
C ALA A 191 5.02 12.92 -0.67
N MET A 192 4.83 13.10 -1.98
CA MET A 192 5.80 13.77 -2.86
C MET A 192 5.96 15.27 -2.56
N CYS A 193 4.93 15.94 -2.03
CA CYS A 193 4.99 17.36 -1.70
C CYS A 193 4.04 17.77 -0.56
N GLU A 194 4.25 18.98 -0.05
CA GLU A 194 3.53 19.48 1.13
C GLU A 194 2.03 19.71 0.87
N GLY A 195 1.65 20.23 -0.30
CA GLY A 195 0.26 20.62 -0.58
C GLY A 195 -0.67 19.51 -1.05
N ILE A 196 -0.16 18.58 -1.86
CA ILE A 196 -0.98 17.54 -2.49
C ILE A 196 -0.89 16.27 -1.67
N LYS A 197 -1.96 15.98 -0.91
CA LYS A 197 -2.03 14.80 -0.03
C LYS A 197 -2.82 13.65 -0.64
N ALA A 198 -2.63 12.46 -0.07
CA ALA A 198 -3.30 11.22 -0.49
C ALA A 198 -4.84 11.36 -0.63
N PRO A 199 -5.58 12.04 0.27
CA PRO A 199 -7.03 12.21 0.10
C PRO A 199 -7.42 13.05 -1.13
N ILE A 200 -6.60 14.03 -1.51
CA ILE A 200 -6.82 14.84 -2.72
C ILE A 200 -6.63 13.97 -3.95
N LEU A 201 -5.54 13.20 -4.02
CA LEU A 201 -5.26 12.29 -5.12
C LEU A 201 -6.31 11.18 -5.24
N ALA A 202 -6.77 10.61 -4.12
CA ALA A 202 -7.85 9.63 -4.10
C ALA A 202 -9.16 10.20 -4.65
N ALA A 203 -9.55 11.40 -4.19
CA ALA A 203 -10.74 12.08 -4.68
C ALA A 203 -10.63 12.46 -6.17
N GLN A 204 -9.42 12.79 -6.62
CA GLN A 204 -9.16 13.07 -8.02
C GLN A 204 -9.30 11.82 -8.88
N LEU A 205 -8.64 10.70 -8.55
CA LEU A 205 -8.77 9.42 -9.26
C LEU A 205 -10.22 8.90 -9.32
N GLU A 206 -10.97 9.09 -8.23
CA GLU A 206 -12.39 8.79 -8.21
C GLU A 206 -13.19 9.69 -9.17
N ALA A 207 -12.87 10.99 -9.21
CA ALA A 207 -13.52 11.95 -10.08
C ALA A 207 -13.18 11.75 -11.57
N GLU A 208 -11.94 11.32 -11.87
CA GLU A 208 -11.45 11.11 -13.24
C GLU A 208 -12.20 9.97 -13.91
N ASN A 209 -12.19 8.77 -13.31
CA ASN A 209 -12.90 7.64 -13.90
C ASN A 209 -13.45 6.62 -12.90
N GLY A 210 -13.33 6.86 -11.59
CA GLY A 210 -13.81 5.95 -10.55
C GLY A 210 -12.85 4.79 -10.27
N PHE A 211 -11.54 5.04 -10.30
CA PHE A 211 -10.48 4.02 -10.07
C PHE A 211 -10.47 2.87 -11.09
N ARG A 212 -10.88 3.11 -12.33
CA ARG A 212 -10.82 2.11 -13.41
C ARG A 212 -9.43 2.11 -14.06
N TYR A 213 -8.84 0.93 -14.22
CA TYR A 213 -7.47 0.74 -14.70
C TYR A 213 -7.38 -0.48 -15.65
N GLY A 214 -6.21 -0.69 -16.23
CA GLY A 214 -5.94 -1.79 -17.16
C GLY A 214 -6.55 -1.55 -18.56
N PRO A 215 -6.47 -2.56 -19.45
CA PRO A 215 -6.82 -2.40 -20.87
C PRO A 215 -8.28 -2.02 -21.16
N SER A 216 -9.17 -2.20 -20.19
CA SER A 216 -10.60 -1.86 -20.28
C SER A 216 -10.94 -0.52 -19.62
N ALA A 217 -9.95 0.22 -19.13
CA ALA A 217 -10.17 1.56 -18.60
C ALA A 217 -10.80 2.47 -19.69
N PRO A 218 -11.82 3.26 -19.35
CA PRO A 218 -12.50 4.10 -20.31
C PRO A 218 -11.57 5.19 -20.84
N VAL A 219 -11.67 5.46 -22.14
CA VAL A 219 -11.05 6.62 -22.77
C VAL A 219 -12.11 7.71 -22.88
N SER A 220 -11.81 8.93 -22.45
CA SER A 220 -12.76 10.04 -22.57
C SER A 220 -13.06 10.38 -24.03
N SER A 221 -14.13 11.14 -24.29
CA SER A 221 -14.43 11.65 -25.64
C SER A 221 -13.34 12.57 -26.20
N THR A 222 -12.45 13.09 -25.35
CA THR A 222 -11.30 13.92 -25.72
C THR A 222 -9.99 13.13 -25.80
N GLY A 223 -10.00 11.82 -25.51
CA GLY A 223 -8.84 10.93 -25.63
C GLY A 223 -8.02 10.75 -24.35
N ALA A 224 -8.54 11.15 -23.19
CA ALA A 224 -7.90 10.97 -21.90
C ALA A 224 -7.91 9.48 -21.47
N GLN A 225 -6.79 8.97 -20.96
CA GLN A 225 -6.55 7.53 -20.74
C GLN A 225 -6.12 7.20 -19.31
N GLY A 226 -6.32 5.95 -18.92
CA GLY A 226 -5.88 5.43 -17.62
C GLY A 226 -6.72 5.89 -16.44
N PRO A 227 -6.37 5.43 -15.21
CA PRO A 227 -7.09 5.77 -13.99
C PRO A 227 -7.04 7.26 -13.64
N ALA A 228 -5.98 7.96 -14.06
CA ALA A 228 -5.81 9.40 -13.84
C ALA A 228 -6.26 10.26 -15.05
N GLN A 229 -6.84 9.64 -16.09
CA GLN A 229 -7.32 10.33 -17.31
C GLN A 229 -6.30 11.31 -17.90
N PHE A 230 -5.07 10.83 -18.13
CA PHE A 230 -4.05 11.63 -18.80
C PHE A 230 -4.37 11.84 -20.28
N MET A 231 -4.26 13.08 -20.74
CA MET A 231 -4.21 13.38 -22.17
C MET A 231 -2.89 12.87 -22.76
N PRO A 232 -2.85 12.38 -24.02
CA PRO A 232 -1.64 11.79 -24.60
C PRO A 232 -0.40 12.69 -24.56
N ALA A 233 -0.55 13.99 -24.85
CA ALA A 233 0.56 14.94 -24.80
C ALA A 233 1.10 15.17 -23.37
N THR A 234 0.20 15.16 -22.38
CA THR A 234 0.58 15.26 -20.97
C THR A 234 1.29 13.98 -20.52
N TRP A 235 0.79 12.81 -20.93
CA TRP A 235 1.41 11.51 -20.63
C TRP A 235 2.83 11.42 -21.19
N GLN A 236 3.07 11.94 -22.39
CA GLN A 236 4.41 11.97 -22.98
C GLN A 236 5.43 12.76 -22.13
N THR A 237 4.97 13.74 -21.35
CA THR A 237 5.81 14.58 -20.51
C THR A 237 5.96 14.01 -19.10
N TRP A 238 4.87 13.50 -18.53
CA TRP A 238 4.77 13.16 -17.10
C TRP A 238 4.78 11.65 -16.83
N GLY A 239 4.39 10.84 -17.80
CA GLY A 239 4.40 9.39 -17.71
C GLY A 239 5.81 8.87 -17.52
N LYS A 240 6.02 8.16 -16.41
CA LYS A 240 7.26 7.44 -16.12
C LYS A 240 6.92 6.04 -15.66
N ASP A 241 7.87 5.13 -15.89
CA ASP A 241 7.77 3.75 -15.49
C ASP A 241 8.14 3.67 -14.00
N TYR A 242 7.13 3.62 -13.13
CA TYR A 242 7.25 3.67 -11.68
C TYR A 242 7.20 2.28 -11.03
N ASP A 243 6.73 1.27 -11.77
CA ASP A 243 6.80 -0.14 -11.38
C ASP A 243 7.96 -0.90 -12.05
N ASN A 244 8.75 -0.23 -12.91
CA ASN A 244 9.84 -0.82 -13.68
C ASN A 244 9.37 -1.97 -14.58
N SER A 245 8.14 -1.89 -15.10
CA SER A 245 7.58 -2.87 -16.04
C SER A 245 8.23 -2.81 -17.43
N GLY A 246 9.02 -1.78 -17.70
CA GLY A 246 9.80 -1.56 -18.92
C GLY A 246 9.20 -0.47 -19.81
N PRO A 247 10.03 0.30 -20.54
CA PRO A 247 9.53 1.36 -21.40
C PRO A 247 8.78 0.80 -22.63
N PRO A 248 7.72 1.49 -23.12
CA PRO A 248 7.20 2.76 -22.59
C PRO A 248 6.29 2.56 -21.35
N PRO A 249 6.17 3.57 -20.46
CA PRO A 249 5.28 3.49 -19.30
C PRO A 249 3.82 3.31 -19.71
N ASP A 250 3.08 2.51 -18.94
CA ASP A 250 1.70 2.15 -19.24
C ASP A 250 0.72 3.11 -18.54
N VAL A 251 0.04 3.93 -19.35
CA VAL A 251 -0.99 4.86 -18.85
C VAL A 251 -2.13 4.15 -18.13
N ASN A 252 -2.35 2.85 -18.40
CA ASN A 252 -3.37 2.05 -17.75
C ASN A 252 -2.88 1.31 -16.50
N SER A 253 -1.57 1.32 -16.22
CA SER A 253 -1.00 0.79 -14.98
C SER A 253 -1.34 1.72 -13.81
N ILE A 254 -1.69 1.11 -12.67
CA ILE A 254 -1.94 1.85 -11.43
C ILE A 254 -0.66 2.57 -10.96
N PRO A 255 0.48 1.87 -10.81
CA PRO A 255 1.77 2.48 -10.48
C PRO A 255 2.11 3.72 -11.30
N ASP A 256 2.17 3.57 -12.63
CA ASP A 256 2.64 4.61 -13.53
C ASP A 256 1.68 5.81 -13.53
N ALA A 257 0.38 5.56 -13.64
CA ALA A 257 -0.60 6.63 -13.69
C ALA A 257 -0.71 7.40 -12.38
N VAL A 258 -0.75 6.72 -11.23
CA VAL A 258 -0.94 7.38 -9.93
C VAL A 258 0.30 8.18 -9.52
N MET A 259 1.49 7.64 -9.75
CA MET A 259 2.74 8.34 -9.44
C MET A 259 3.00 9.52 -10.38
N SER A 260 2.68 9.36 -11.68
CA SER A 260 2.73 10.47 -12.64
C SER A 260 1.72 11.56 -12.29
N GLN A 261 0.53 11.20 -11.80
CA GLN A 261 -0.47 12.14 -11.30
C GLN A 261 0.05 12.92 -10.10
N GLY A 262 0.67 12.24 -9.12
CA GLY A 262 1.31 12.88 -7.98
C GLY A 262 2.37 13.90 -8.40
N ALA A 263 3.25 13.51 -9.31
CA ALA A 263 4.31 14.38 -9.82
C ALA A 263 3.77 15.64 -10.51
N LEU A 264 2.79 15.48 -11.41
CA LEU A 264 2.13 16.60 -12.10
C LEU A 264 1.39 17.51 -11.11
N MET A 265 0.65 16.94 -10.16
CA MET A 265 -0.07 17.71 -9.16
C MET A 265 0.88 18.50 -8.24
N CYS A 266 2.03 17.93 -7.87
CA CYS A 266 3.04 18.63 -7.10
C CYS A 266 3.69 19.77 -7.86
N GLU A 267 3.93 19.61 -9.17
CA GLU A 267 4.39 20.70 -10.03
C GLU A 267 3.37 21.83 -10.09
N ASN A 268 2.11 21.51 -10.41
CA ASN A 268 1.03 22.49 -10.47
C ASN A 268 0.89 23.25 -9.15
N TYR A 269 0.97 22.55 -8.01
CA TYR A 269 0.94 23.17 -6.69
C TYR A 269 2.10 24.14 -6.49
N ARG A 270 3.33 23.74 -6.87
CA ARG A 270 4.52 24.60 -6.76
C ARG A 270 4.38 25.87 -7.60
N GLU A 271 3.94 25.76 -8.85
CA GLU A 271 3.75 26.90 -9.74
C GLU A 271 2.67 27.86 -9.21
N CYS A 272 1.52 27.32 -8.75
CA CYS A 272 0.46 28.13 -8.16
C CYS A 272 0.91 28.79 -6.85
N ALA A 273 1.60 28.06 -5.96
CA ALA A 273 2.12 28.61 -4.71
C ALA A 273 3.16 29.72 -4.96
N ALA A 274 4.04 29.56 -5.94
CA ALA A 274 5.00 30.59 -6.34
C ALA A 274 4.28 31.83 -6.92
N GLY A 275 3.26 31.63 -7.76
CA GLY A 275 2.44 32.71 -8.29
C GLY A 275 1.65 33.47 -7.22
N ILE A 276 1.20 32.77 -6.17
CA ILE A 276 0.57 33.40 -5.00
C ILE A 276 1.61 34.19 -4.19
N ALA A 277 2.78 33.61 -3.93
CA ALA A 277 3.83 34.24 -3.15
C ALA A 277 4.36 35.53 -3.80
N ASN A 278 4.40 35.60 -5.14
CA ASN A 278 4.84 36.78 -5.88
C ASN A 278 3.69 37.72 -6.29
N GLY A 279 2.43 37.39 -5.93
CA GLY A 279 1.25 38.22 -6.20
C GLY A 279 0.73 38.21 -7.64
N SER A 280 1.26 37.34 -8.53
CA SER A 280 0.78 37.21 -9.91
C SER A 280 -0.50 36.37 -10.05
N ILE A 281 -0.82 35.55 -9.04
CA ILE A 281 -2.01 34.69 -8.97
C ILE A 281 -2.62 34.82 -7.57
N ALA A 282 -3.95 34.77 -7.46
CA ALA A 282 -4.67 34.77 -6.18
C ALA A 282 -5.55 33.52 -6.04
N GLY A 283 -5.59 32.94 -4.83
CA GLY A 283 -6.46 31.81 -4.50
C GLY A 283 -5.82 30.79 -3.57
N ASP A 284 -6.47 29.65 -3.42
CA ASP A 284 -5.95 28.50 -2.69
C ASP A 284 -5.04 27.66 -3.60
N PRO A 285 -3.78 27.37 -3.22
CA PRO A 285 -2.82 26.71 -4.10
C PRO A 285 -3.22 25.26 -4.46
N VAL A 286 -3.94 24.55 -3.61
CA VAL A 286 -4.43 23.18 -3.91
C VAL A 286 -5.58 23.23 -4.91
N ALA A 287 -6.54 24.13 -4.70
CA ALA A 287 -7.65 24.36 -5.62
C ALA A 287 -7.17 24.79 -7.01
N LEU A 288 -6.15 25.66 -7.07
CA LEU A 288 -5.55 26.09 -8.33
C LEU A 288 -4.72 24.99 -8.98
N ALA A 289 -4.07 24.11 -8.20
CA ALA A 289 -3.38 22.94 -8.76
C ALA A 289 -4.36 21.96 -9.44
N LEU A 290 -5.54 21.74 -8.84
CA LEU A 290 -6.62 20.96 -9.44
C LEU A 290 -7.18 21.64 -10.71
N ALA A 291 -7.32 22.97 -10.69
CA ALA A 291 -7.71 23.72 -11.88
C ALA A 291 -6.67 23.59 -13.00
N SER A 292 -5.38 23.65 -12.66
CA SER A 292 -4.26 23.44 -13.59
C SER A 292 -4.24 22.04 -14.17
N TYR A 293 -4.65 21.01 -13.42
CA TYR A 293 -4.77 19.65 -13.93
C TYR A 293 -5.87 19.53 -15.01
N ASN A 294 -7.02 20.17 -14.78
CA ASN A 294 -8.17 20.10 -15.71
C ASN A 294 -8.06 21.06 -16.90
N ALA A 295 -7.54 22.27 -16.69
CA ALA A 295 -7.56 23.38 -17.67
C ALA A 295 -6.15 23.83 -18.10
N GLY A 296 -5.09 23.32 -17.49
CA GLY A 296 -3.70 23.73 -17.70
C GLY A 296 -3.30 24.95 -16.87
N PHE A 297 -2.06 24.98 -16.36
CA PHE A 297 -1.52 26.08 -15.56
C PHE A 297 -1.60 27.44 -16.28
N GLY A 298 -1.41 27.48 -17.59
CA GLY A 298 -1.53 28.72 -18.38
C GLY A 298 -2.92 29.37 -18.30
N ALA A 299 -4.00 28.60 -18.08
CA ALA A 299 -5.34 29.16 -17.86
C ALA A 299 -5.45 29.86 -16.50
N VAL A 300 -4.89 29.24 -15.46
CA VAL A 300 -4.81 29.81 -14.10
C VAL A 300 -3.98 31.09 -14.10
N GLN A 301 -2.83 31.07 -14.76
CA GLN A 301 -1.94 32.23 -14.85
C GLN A 301 -2.59 33.41 -15.60
N ARG A 302 -3.26 33.17 -16.74
CA ARG A 302 -3.97 34.23 -17.47
C ARG A 302 -5.14 34.82 -16.68
N ALA A 303 -5.81 34.01 -15.88
CA ALA A 303 -6.90 34.45 -15.03
C ALA A 303 -6.41 35.18 -13.76
N GLY A 304 -5.11 35.09 -13.43
CA GLY A 304 -4.57 35.56 -12.15
C GLY A 304 -5.17 34.82 -10.95
N GLY A 305 -5.64 33.58 -11.13
CA GLY A 305 -6.42 32.84 -10.13
C GLY A 305 -7.28 31.75 -10.76
N MET A 306 -8.41 31.42 -10.11
CA MET A 306 -9.33 30.41 -10.63
C MET A 306 -9.93 30.87 -11.97
N PRO A 307 -9.74 30.12 -13.07
CA PRO A 307 -10.28 30.52 -14.38
C PRO A 307 -11.82 30.51 -14.36
N SER A 308 -12.42 31.38 -15.17
CA SER A 308 -13.87 31.58 -15.24
C SER A 308 -14.33 31.91 -16.66
N GLY A 309 -15.62 31.70 -16.96
CA GLY A 309 -16.20 31.84 -18.29
C GLY A 309 -16.11 30.55 -19.12
N GLY A 310 -17.13 30.30 -19.95
CA GLY A 310 -17.21 29.11 -20.80
C GLY A 310 -17.02 27.80 -20.02
N ASP A 311 -16.18 26.91 -20.56
CA ASP A 311 -15.87 25.61 -19.96
C ASP A 311 -15.22 25.70 -18.57
N TYR A 312 -14.55 26.82 -18.23
CA TYR A 312 -13.96 26.96 -16.90
C TYR A 312 -15.04 27.03 -15.82
N THR A 313 -16.16 27.71 -16.09
CA THR A 313 -17.27 27.81 -15.14
C THR A 313 -18.12 26.53 -15.12
N THR A 314 -18.28 25.85 -16.26
CA THR A 314 -19.16 24.66 -16.35
C THR A 314 -18.45 23.34 -16.08
N GLN A 315 -17.12 23.28 -16.21
CA GLN A 315 -16.33 22.05 -16.04
C GLN A 315 -15.27 22.20 -14.95
N THR A 316 -14.36 23.18 -15.07
CA THR A 316 -13.18 23.29 -14.18
C THR A 316 -13.55 23.66 -12.75
N GLN A 317 -14.39 24.68 -12.53
CA GLN A 317 -14.81 25.08 -11.19
C GLN A 317 -15.59 23.97 -10.44
N PRO A 318 -16.59 23.30 -11.06
CA PRO A 318 -17.25 22.15 -10.45
C PRO A 318 -16.30 20.98 -10.16
N TYR A 319 -15.34 20.71 -11.05
CA TYR A 319 -14.32 19.68 -10.86
C TYR A 319 -13.51 19.94 -9.58
N VAL A 320 -12.99 21.15 -9.41
CA VAL A 320 -12.23 21.55 -8.22
C VAL A 320 -13.08 21.44 -6.96
N ALA A 321 -14.29 22.00 -6.98
CA ALA A 321 -15.19 21.97 -5.83
C ALA A 321 -15.54 20.54 -5.41
N LYS A 322 -15.85 19.66 -6.38
CA LYS A 322 -16.17 18.25 -6.14
C LYS A 322 -15.01 17.52 -5.47
N ILE A 323 -13.78 17.70 -5.98
CA ILE A 323 -12.60 17.00 -5.44
C ILE A 323 -12.24 17.51 -4.05
N MET A 324 -12.22 18.83 -3.85
CA MET A 324 -11.92 19.43 -2.53
C MET A 324 -12.93 19.00 -1.47
N GLN A 325 -14.22 18.88 -1.84
CA GLN A 325 -15.24 18.36 -0.93
C GLN A 325 -15.07 16.86 -0.69
N ARG A 326 -14.79 16.08 -1.75
CA ARG A 326 -14.70 14.63 -1.70
C ARG A 326 -13.45 14.15 -0.96
N ALA A 327 -12.34 14.87 -1.03
CA ALA A 327 -11.10 14.55 -0.32
C ALA A 327 -11.31 14.40 1.19
N LYS A 328 -12.18 15.21 1.79
CA LYS A 328 -12.54 15.09 3.23
C LYS A 328 -13.10 13.72 3.60
N ALA A 329 -13.79 13.04 2.68
CA ALA A 329 -14.30 11.69 2.93
C ALA A 329 -13.18 10.65 2.99
N PHE A 330 -12.06 10.90 2.30
CA PHE A 330 -10.88 10.05 2.28
C PHE A 330 -9.92 10.31 3.43
N GLU A 331 -10.12 11.35 4.23
CA GLU A 331 -9.35 11.60 5.44
C GLU A 331 -9.70 10.56 6.51
N GLY A 332 -8.71 9.75 6.89
CA GLY A 332 -8.74 8.85 8.04
C GLY A 332 -8.25 9.59 9.29
N THR A 333 -8.83 9.27 10.44
CA THR A 333 -8.41 9.86 11.73
C THR A 333 -7.02 9.33 12.12
N PRO A 334 -6.03 10.20 12.41
CA PRO A 334 -4.75 9.76 12.97
C PRO A 334 -4.95 9.46 14.47
N GLY A 335 -4.99 8.18 14.86
CA GLY A 335 -5.13 7.81 16.26
C GLY A 335 -4.85 6.35 16.55
N LEU A 336 -3.75 6.11 17.28
CA LEU A 336 -3.34 4.90 18.01
C LEU A 336 -2.94 3.68 17.15
N GLY A 337 -1.66 3.68 16.76
CA GLY A 337 -0.93 2.45 16.47
C GLY A 337 -0.85 1.56 17.72
N GLY A 338 -1.30 0.33 17.56
CA GLY A 338 -1.47 -0.68 18.60
C GLY A 338 -2.83 -1.33 18.41
N LEU A 339 -2.88 -2.50 17.79
CA LEU A 339 -4.06 -3.36 17.83
C LEU A 339 -4.26 -3.83 19.27
N PRO A 340 -5.40 -3.54 19.92
CA PRO A 340 -6.14 -4.56 20.61
C PRO A 340 -7.22 -5.09 19.67
N ALA A 341 -7.54 -6.37 19.77
CA ALA A 341 -8.70 -6.95 19.12
C ALA A 341 -9.95 -6.09 19.40
N GLN A 342 -10.47 -5.40 18.38
CA GLN A 342 -11.69 -4.60 18.50
C GLN A 342 -12.80 -5.36 17.77
N THR A 343 -13.63 -6.00 18.58
CA THR A 343 -14.94 -6.54 18.23
C THR A 343 -15.80 -5.48 17.54
N VAL A 344 -16.19 -5.68 16.28
CA VAL A 344 -17.17 -4.80 15.62
C VAL A 344 -18.53 -5.09 16.24
N SER A 345 -19.08 -4.15 17.02
CA SER A 345 -20.42 -4.32 17.59
C SER A 345 -21.48 -4.09 16.51
N ILE A 346 -21.87 -5.14 15.79
CA ILE A 346 -22.99 -5.13 14.85
C ILE A 346 -24.27 -5.44 15.64
N SER A 347 -24.97 -4.41 16.10
CA SER A 347 -26.26 -4.60 16.78
C SER A 347 -27.37 -4.87 15.76
N GLY A 348 -27.98 -6.05 15.82
CA GLY A 348 -29.24 -6.38 15.12
C GLY A 348 -29.12 -7.11 13.77
N GLY A 349 -27.93 -7.62 13.42
CA GLY A 349 -27.72 -8.41 12.20
C GLY A 349 -27.97 -9.93 12.35
N PRO A 350 -27.96 -10.70 11.24
CA PRO A 350 -28.12 -12.15 11.25
C PRO A 350 -27.16 -12.84 12.23
N THR A 351 -27.69 -13.80 13.01
CA THR A 351 -26.99 -14.39 14.17
C THR A 351 -26.00 -15.51 13.82
N THR A 352 -25.91 -15.88 12.54
CA THR A 352 -24.96 -16.90 12.05
C THR A 352 -24.40 -16.53 10.68
N THR A 353 -23.21 -17.06 10.35
CA THR A 353 -22.56 -16.90 9.03
C THR A 353 -23.45 -17.42 7.90
N VAL A 354 -24.20 -18.49 8.15
CA VAL A 354 -25.11 -19.08 7.17
C VAL A 354 -26.28 -18.15 6.86
N ASP A 355 -26.90 -17.56 7.88
CA ASP A 355 -28.01 -16.61 7.69
C ASP A 355 -27.55 -15.35 6.96
N ALA A 356 -26.35 -14.86 7.32
CA ALA A 356 -25.74 -13.68 6.73
C ALA A 356 -25.45 -13.83 5.23
N ALA A 357 -25.10 -15.03 4.77
CA ALA A 357 -24.97 -15.33 3.34
C ALA A 357 -26.33 -15.60 2.67
N THR A 358 -27.22 -16.33 3.34
CA THR A 358 -28.48 -16.83 2.78
C THR A 358 -29.45 -15.72 2.39
N GLN A 359 -29.43 -14.58 3.10
CA GLN A 359 -30.23 -13.41 2.74
C GLN A 359 -29.93 -12.85 1.34
N PHE A 360 -28.77 -13.18 0.75
CA PHE A 360 -28.39 -12.73 -0.60
C PHE A 360 -28.63 -13.77 -1.69
N LYS A 361 -29.26 -14.90 -1.39
CA LYS A 361 -29.63 -15.89 -2.41
C LYS A 361 -30.40 -15.23 -3.56
N GLY A 362 -29.95 -15.45 -4.79
CA GLY A 362 -30.50 -14.84 -6.00
C GLY A 362 -29.85 -13.51 -6.43
N LYS A 363 -28.92 -12.95 -5.63
CA LYS A 363 -28.10 -11.79 -6.06
C LYS A 363 -27.13 -12.17 -7.16
N LYS A 364 -26.69 -11.18 -7.93
CA LYS A 364 -25.81 -11.40 -9.08
C LYS A 364 -24.42 -11.81 -8.63
N TRP A 365 -23.72 -12.51 -9.53
CA TRP A 365 -22.28 -12.60 -9.41
C TRP A 365 -21.63 -11.37 -10.03
N VAL A 366 -20.70 -10.76 -9.31
CA VAL A 366 -19.96 -9.56 -9.73
C VAL A 366 -18.50 -9.78 -9.38
N TRP A 367 -17.62 -9.79 -10.39
CA TRP A 367 -16.17 -9.88 -10.17
C TRP A 367 -15.68 -8.72 -9.30
N GLY A 368 -15.01 -9.02 -8.18
CA GLY A 368 -14.63 -8.04 -7.16
C GLY A 368 -15.78 -7.59 -6.25
N GLY A 369 -16.99 -8.14 -6.44
CA GLY A 369 -18.20 -7.68 -5.77
C GLY A 369 -18.31 -8.15 -4.32
N GLY A 370 -18.79 -7.27 -3.45
CA GLY A 370 -19.01 -7.57 -2.04
C GLY A 370 -17.90 -7.08 -1.11
N SER A 371 -18.31 -6.50 0.01
CA SER A 371 -17.47 -6.12 1.14
C SER A 371 -18.18 -6.46 2.46
N VAL A 372 -17.57 -6.15 3.61
CA VAL A 372 -18.25 -6.21 4.91
C VAL A 372 -19.50 -5.34 4.99
N ASP A 373 -19.71 -4.38 4.08
CA ASP A 373 -20.89 -3.50 4.09
C ASP A 373 -22.05 -4.04 3.24
N GLY A 374 -21.82 -5.08 2.43
CA GLY A 374 -22.84 -5.72 1.61
C GLY A 374 -22.44 -5.91 0.14
N PRO A 375 -23.41 -6.17 -0.75
CA PRO A 375 -23.15 -6.39 -2.18
C PRO A 375 -22.66 -5.13 -2.88
N THR A 376 -21.75 -5.30 -3.85
CA THR A 376 -21.32 -4.23 -4.77
C THR A 376 -22.00 -4.45 -6.12
N ASN A 377 -22.57 -3.39 -6.72
CA ASN A 377 -23.33 -3.50 -7.97
C ASN A 377 -24.43 -4.58 -7.93
N ASP A 378 -25.10 -4.68 -6.77
CA ASP A 378 -26.16 -5.67 -6.51
C ASP A 378 -25.71 -7.14 -6.56
N GLY A 379 -24.41 -7.39 -6.34
CA GLY A 379 -23.86 -8.75 -6.36
C GLY A 379 -22.60 -8.96 -5.53
N PHE A 380 -22.14 -10.21 -5.56
CA PHE A 380 -20.96 -10.70 -4.86
C PHE A 380 -20.09 -11.54 -5.79
N ASP A 381 -18.78 -11.58 -5.57
CA ASP A 381 -17.97 -12.74 -5.94
C ASP A 381 -17.87 -13.71 -4.75
N SER A 382 -17.25 -14.87 -4.98
CA SER A 382 -17.21 -15.99 -4.04
C SER A 382 -16.62 -15.59 -2.69
N SER A 383 -15.47 -14.92 -2.71
CA SER A 383 -14.74 -14.47 -1.52
C SER A 383 -15.33 -13.21 -0.89
N GLY A 384 -16.02 -12.36 -1.66
CA GLY A 384 -16.75 -11.20 -1.16
C GLY A 384 -18.00 -11.58 -0.37
N LEU A 385 -18.70 -12.65 -0.78
CA LEU A 385 -19.85 -13.18 -0.05
C LEU A 385 -19.42 -13.75 1.30
N THR A 386 -18.34 -14.54 1.34
CA THR A 386 -17.81 -15.12 2.58
C THR A 386 -17.23 -14.05 3.49
N TYR A 387 -16.58 -13.03 2.93
CA TYR A 387 -16.07 -11.86 3.64
C TYR A 387 -17.17 -11.11 4.39
N TYR A 388 -18.29 -10.81 3.73
CA TYR A 388 -19.46 -10.24 4.37
C TYR A 388 -20.04 -11.17 5.45
N ALA A 389 -20.31 -12.42 5.07
CA ALA A 389 -21.12 -13.31 5.88
C ALA A 389 -20.43 -13.71 7.19
N VAL A 390 -19.10 -13.87 7.20
CA VAL A 390 -18.34 -14.14 8.42
C VAL A 390 -18.27 -12.91 9.32
N ALA A 391 -18.09 -11.72 8.75
CA ALA A 391 -18.08 -10.47 9.51
C ALA A 391 -19.44 -10.24 10.20
N HIS A 392 -20.56 -10.44 9.50
CA HIS A 392 -21.89 -10.24 10.07
C HIS A 392 -22.33 -11.39 10.97
N GLY A 393 -22.09 -12.64 10.55
CA GLY A 393 -22.50 -13.83 11.28
C GLY A 393 -21.75 -14.06 12.58
N SER A 394 -20.52 -13.56 12.70
CA SER A 394 -19.75 -13.56 13.95
C SER A 394 -20.06 -12.35 14.85
N GLY A 395 -20.93 -11.44 14.41
CA GLY A 395 -21.14 -10.14 15.04
C GLY A 395 -19.84 -9.36 15.13
N GLY A 396 -19.05 -9.36 14.05
CA GLY A 396 -17.85 -8.55 13.93
C GLY A 396 -16.60 -9.10 14.59
N LYS A 397 -16.64 -10.32 15.11
CA LYS A 397 -15.53 -10.94 15.85
C LYS A 397 -14.52 -11.62 14.93
N GLN A 398 -14.95 -12.01 13.74
CA GLN A 398 -14.11 -12.65 12.73
C GLN A 398 -14.26 -11.90 11.41
N VAL A 399 -13.14 -11.59 10.77
CA VAL A 399 -13.09 -10.87 9.50
C VAL A 399 -12.11 -11.61 8.60
N LEU A 400 -12.57 -11.99 7.43
CA LEU A 400 -11.76 -12.74 6.46
C LEU A 400 -10.91 -11.80 5.58
N PRO A 401 -9.77 -12.27 5.05
CA PRO A 401 -9.12 -11.65 3.90
C PRO A 401 -10.02 -11.59 2.66
N ARG A 402 -9.69 -10.76 1.67
CA ARG A 402 -10.61 -10.49 0.56
C ARG A 402 -10.62 -11.60 -0.49
N THR A 403 -9.53 -12.36 -0.67
CA THR A 403 -9.43 -13.38 -1.73
C THR A 403 -9.65 -14.80 -1.21
N ALA A 404 -10.07 -15.72 -2.08
CA ALA A 404 -10.26 -17.14 -1.71
C ALA A 404 -8.94 -17.80 -1.27
N ASP A 405 -7.82 -17.42 -1.89
CA ASP A 405 -6.49 -17.92 -1.53
C ASP A 405 -6.05 -17.50 -0.13
N GLU A 406 -6.20 -16.21 0.21
CA GLU A 406 -5.89 -15.74 1.56
C GLU A 406 -6.86 -16.31 2.60
N GLN A 407 -8.14 -16.47 2.26
CA GLN A 407 -9.15 -17.08 3.14
C GLN A 407 -8.82 -18.54 3.46
N TRP A 408 -8.18 -19.27 2.54
CA TRP A 408 -7.71 -20.63 2.79
C TRP A 408 -6.67 -20.70 3.90
N SER A 409 -5.92 -19.62 4.12
CA SER A 409 -4.93 -19.53 5.20
C SER A 409 -5.54 -19.25 6.57
N VAL A 410 -6.85 -19.03 6.66
CA VAL A 410 -7.54 -18.70 7.91
C VAL A 410 -8.26 -19.92 8.48
N GLY A 411 -8.03 -20.17 9.78
CA GLY A 411 -8.64 -21.29 10.49
C GLY A 411 -7.96 -22.63 10.22
N ASN A 412 -8.57 -23.69 10.75
CA ASN A 412 -8.01 -25.04 10.72
C ASN A 412 -8.62 -25.84 9.57
N GLU A 413 -7.79 -26.53 8.79
CA GLU A 413 -8.28 -27.46 7.79
C GLU A 413 -9.01 -28.62 8.47
N ILE A 414 -10.19 -28.97 7.95
CA ILE A 414 -11.03 -30.03 8.49
C ILE A 414 -11.41 -31.04 7.39
N PRO A 415 -11.52 -32.34 7.72
CA PRO A 415 -12.07 -33.32 6.79
C PRO A 415 -13.49 -32.95 6.36
N LEU A 416 -13.85 -33.15 5.09
CA LEU A 416 -15.21 -32.87 4.59
C LEU A 416 -16.31 -33.60 5.38
N THR A 417 -16.00 -34.75 5.97
CA THR A 417 -16.92 -35.51 6.84
C THR A 417 -17.21 -34.84 8.18
N GLN A 418 -16.42 -33.84 8.57
CA GLN A 418 -16.57 -33.08 9.81
C GLN A 418 -17.09 -31.65 9.59
N VAL A 419 -17.40 -31.29 8.34
CA VAL A 419 -17.92 -29.98 7.97
C VAL A 419 -19.27 -29.75 8.62
N GLN A 420 -19.40 -28.57 9.23
CA GLN A 420 -20.60 -28.07 9.88
C GLN A 420 -21.08 -26.79 9.17
N PRO A 421 -22.36 -26.44 9.29
CA PRO A 421 -22.86 -25.18 8.78
C PRO A 421 -22.04 -23.99 9.31
N GLY A 422 -21.60 -23.10 8.42
CA GLY A 422 -20.75 -21.95 8.73
C GLY A 422 -19.26 -22.14 8.42
N ASP A 423 -18.80 -23.38 8.20
CA ASP A 423 -17.43 -23.63 7.73
C ASP A 423 -17.24 -23.13 6.29
N LEU A 424 -16.00 -22.77 5.94
CA LEU A 424 -15.65 -22.37 4.58
C LEU A 424 -15.28 -23.60 3.75
N VAL A 425 -15.79 -23.67 2.52
CA VAL A 425 -15.56 -24.76 1.57
C VAL A 425 -14.91 -24.18 0.32
N PHE A 426 -13.74 -24.70 -0.04
CA PHE A 426 -12.87 -24.19 -1.10
C PHE A 426 -12.73 -25.19 -2.24
N SER A 427 -12.65 -24.68 -3.47
CA SER A 427 -12.50 -25.49 -4.69
C SER A 427 -11.69 -24.76 -5.76
N GLY A 428 -11.48 -25.42 -6.91
CA GLY A 428 -10.74 -24.85 -8.05
C GLY A 428 -9.26 -24.62 -7.73
N TRP A 429 -8.56 -25.68 -7.34
CA TRP A 429 -7.16 -25.65 -6.93
C TRP A 429 -6.21 -25.50 -8.11
N ASP A 430 -5.23 -24.61 -8.00
CA ASP A 430 -4.12 -24.51 -8.94
C ASP A 430 -3.01 -25.53 -8.64
N GLN A 431 -1.95 -25.53 -9.46
CA GLN A 431 -0.79 -26.40 -9.31
C GLN A 431 0.01 -26.20 -8.01
N HIS A 432 -0.22 -25.10 -7.30
CA HIS A 432 0.42 -24.77 -6.02
C HIS A 432 -0.52 -25.03 -4.83
N GLY A 433 -1.69 -25.61 -5.07
CA GLY A 433 -2.66 -25.90 -4.02
C GLY A 433 -3.36 -24.66 -3.47
N ARG A 434 -3.52 -23.62 -4.29
CA ARG A 434 -4.29 -22.41 -3.96
C ARG A 434 -5.70 -22.49 -4.55
N PRO A 435 -6.77 -22.20 -3.78
CA PRO A 435 -8.12 -22.27 -4.29
C PRO A 435 -8.53 -20.99 -5.03
N SER A 436 -9.26 -21.15 -6.13
CA SER A 436 -9.84 -20.02 -6.88
C SER A 436 -11.28 -19.69 -6.46
N HIS A 437 -11.91 -20.54 -5.65
CA HIS A 437 -13.31 -20.41 -5.27
C HIS A 437 -13.57 -20.79 -3.81
N VAL A 438 -14.53 -20.13 -3.18
CA VAL A 438 -14.94 -20.37 -1.78
C VAL A 438 -16.45 -20.19 -1.59
N GLY A 439 -17.04 -20.96 -0.69
CA GLY A 439 -18.43 -20.86 -0.25
C GLY A 439 -18.58 -21.18 1.24
N ILE A 440 -19.79 -21.04 1.76
CA ILE A 440 -20.13 -21.32 3.17
C ILE A 440 -20.97 -22.59 3.22
N ALA A 441 -20.53 -23.58 3.98
CA ALA A 441 -21.28 -24.80 4.23
C ALA A 441 -22.63 -24.48 4.89
N ILE A 442 -23.71 -25.12 4.41
CA ILE A 442 -25.06 -25.01 4.98
C ILE A 442 -25.59 -26.35 5.51
N GLY A 443 -24.79 -27.41 5.40
CA GLY A 443 -25.14 -28.79 5.80
C GLY A 443 -25.43 -29.70 4.61
N ASN A 444 -25.56 -31.01 4.87
CA ASN A 444 -25.87 -32.04 3.87
C ASN A 444 -24.94 -32.08 2.64
N GLY A 445 -23.67 -31.69 2.80
CA GLY A 445 -22.72 -31.62 1.70
C GLY A 445 -22.98 -30.46 0.72
N GLN A 446 -23.73 -29.43 1.14
CA GLN A 446 -24.09 -28.28 0.33
C GLN A 446 -23.49 -27.00 0.90
N MET A 447 -23.18 -26.05 0.01
CA MET A 447 -22.75 -24.70 0.34
C MET A 447 -23.61 -23.65 -0.34
N ILE A 448 -23.70 -22.47 0.27
CA ILE A 448 -24.07 -21.24 -0.42
C ILE A 448 -22.81 -20.54 -0.92
N HIS A 449 -22.80 -20.16 -2.19
CA HIS A 449 -21.65 -19.50 -2.84
C HIS A 449 -22.13 -18.51 -3.90
N ALA A 450 -21.28 -17.55 -4.25
CA ALA A 450 -21.49 -16.71 -5.42
C ALA A 450 -20.85 -17.36 -6.65
N ASP A 451 -21.68 -17.94 -7.51
CA ASP A 451 -21.31 -18.66 -8.73
C ASP A 451 -21.25 -17.72 -9.94
N PRO A 452 -20.18 -17.72 -10.76
CA PRO A 452 -20.07 -16.85 -11.94
C PRO A 452 -21.23 -16.90 -12.93
N ALA A 453 -21.89 -18.05 -13.08
CA ALA A 453 -22.99 -18.23 -14.03
C ALA A 453 -24.37 -18.03 -13.37
N ARG A 454 -24.49 -18.35 -12.09
CA ARG A 454 -25.80 -18.47 -11.41
C ARG A 454 -26.05 -17.41 -10.34
N GLY A 455 -25.06 -16.61 -9.98
CA GLY A 455 -25.14 -15.66 -8.87
C GLY A 455 -25.02 -16.35 -7.51
N VAL A 456 -25.57 -15.74 -6.46
CA VAL A 456 -25.56 -16.34 -5.12
C VAL A 456 -26.57 -17.48 -5.06
N VAL A 457 -26.08 -18.72 -5.05
CA VAL A 457 -26.90 -19.94 -5.11
C VAL A 457 -26.42 -21.00 -4.13
N VAL A 458 -27.29 -21.98 -3.89
CA VAL A 458 -26.93 -23.20 -3.16
C VAL A 458 -26.51 -24.26 -4.17
N ALA A 459 -25.40 -24.94 -3.89
CA ALA A 459 -24.92 -26.06 -4.68
C ALA A 459 -24.26 -27.11 -3.77
N ASP A 460 -24.16 -28.33 -4.27
CA ASP A 460 -23.38 -29.38 -3.62
C ASP A 460 -21.89 -29.02 -3.66
N PHE A 461 -21.11 -29.55 -2.71
CA PHE A 461 -19.66 -29.42 -2.73
C PHE A 461 -19.08 -30.02 -4.02
N TYR A 462 -18.05 -29.38 -4.55
CA TYR A 462 -17.29 -29.96 -5.65
C TYR A 462 -16.48 -31.18 -5.15
N PRO A 463 -16.26 -32.22 -5.98
CA PRO A 463 -15.54 -33.42 -5.57
C PRO A 463 -14.15 -33.15 -4.98
N GLU A 464 -13.45 -32.12 -5.45
CA GLU A 464 -12.12 -31.70 -5.01
C GLU A 464 -12.14 -30.72 -3.83
N SER A 465 -13.30 -30.49 -3.21
CA SER A 465 -13.42 -29.48 -2.16
C SER A 465 -12.55 -29.81 -0.95
N LYS A 466 -12.01 -28.77 -0.32
CA LYS A 466 -11.46 -28.86 1.04
C LYS A 466 -12.14 -27.82 1.92
N ALA A 467 -12.12 -28.01 3.23
CA ALA A 467 -12.84 -27.13 4.14
C ALA A 467 -11.95 -26.61 5.28
N ARG A 468 -12.27 -25.40 5.75
CA ARG A 468 -11.64 -24.75 6.90
C ARG A 468 -12.70 -24.31 7.90
N ARG A 469 -12.41 -24.52 9.18
CA ARG A 469 -13.19 -24.00 10.30
C ARG A 469 -12.49 -22.80 10.92
N LEU A 470 -13.23 -21.72 11.06
CA LEU A 470 -12.77 -20.51 11.75
C LEU A 470 -12.79 -20.75 13.27
N SER A 471 -11.76 -20.28 13.96
CA SER A 471 -11.53 -20.49 15.40
C SER A 471 -12.22 -19.47 16.28
#